data_AF-A0A3P6T7F3-F1
#
_entry.id   AF-A0A3P6T7F3-F1
#
_cell.length_a   1.000
_cell.length_b   1.000
_cell.length_c   1.000
_cell.angle_alpha   90.00
_cell.angle_beta   90.00
_cell.angle_gamma   90.00
#
_symmetry.space_group_name_H-M   'P 1'
#
loop_
_entity.id
_entity.type
_entity.pdbx_description
1 polymer ?
#
loop_
_entity_poly.entity_id
_entity_poly.type
_entity_poly.pdbx_seq_one_letter_code
_entity_poly.pdbx_strand_id
1 'polypeptide(L)'
;MAAATGGECPNHKVKKEPEPEACSGCPVEGGSINPMNNAKFSFQELEHPNQKPAPDQPFPLPKEREKSTIPRAGTTETWTYPSPQMFWNAMLKKGWRWQEDQLSEKDMENIIRIHNANNEEAWREVLKWENLLHPECAEPKLKSFKGDAKKITPRARFRNIFLGYELPFDRHDWVVDRCGIKEVGVNQ
;
A
#
# COMPACT_ATOMS: atom_id res chain seq x y z
N MET A 1 10.27 -1.22 37.26
CA MET A 1 10.06 -1.93 35.98
C MET A 1 9.12 -1.07 35.16
N ALA A 2 9.61 -0.46 34.08
CA ALA A 2 8.90 0.57 33.33
C ALA A 2 7.88 -0.04 32.36
N ALA A 3 6.66 0.49 32.39
CA ALA A 3 5.57 0.15 31.47
C ALA A 3 5.72 0.95 30.17
N ALA A 4 5.70 0.27 29.03
CA ALA A 4 5.66 0.90 27.72
C ALA A 4 4.21 1.21 27.34
N THR A 5 3.89 2.50 27.18
CA THR A 5 2.61 3.01 26.69
C THR A 5 2.55 2.89 25.17
N GLY A 6 1.61 2.11 24.65
CA GLY A 6 1.30 2.03 23.22
C GLY A 6 0.67 3.34 22.73
N GLY A 7 1.14 3.83 21.57
CA GLY A 7 0.53 4.96 20.89
C GLY A 7 -0.70 4.51 20.10
N GLU A 8 -1.89 4.80 20.61
CA GLU A 8 -3.15 4.69 19.86
C GLU A 8 -3.39 5.97 19.05
N CYS A 9 -3.86 5.82 17.81
CA CYS A 9 -4.30 6.94 16.98
C CYS A 9 -5.81 7.21 17.19
N PRO A 10 -6.25 8.47 17.37
CA PRO A 10 -7.63 8.79 17.68
C PRO A 10 -8.61 8.55 16.52
N ASN A 11 -9.73 7.91 16.85
CA ASN A 11 -10.76 7.41 15.94
C ASN A 11 -11.78 8.51 15.60
N HIS A 12 -11.67 9.18 14.44
CA HIS A 12 -12.63 10.20 14.02
C HIS A 12 -13.70 9.61 13.07
N LYS A 13 -14.97 9.61 13.51
CA LYS A 13 -16.13 9.16 12.72
C LYS A 13 -16.63 10.30 11.83
N VAL A 14 -16.49 10.17 10.50
CA VAL A 14 -17.14 11.07 9.53
C VAL A 14 -18.02 10.26 8.56
N LYS A 15 -19.27 10.68 8.40
CA LYS A 15 -20.26 10.11 7.46
C LYS A 15 -19.85 10.44 6.01
N LYS A 16 -19.93 9.49 5.07
CA LYS A 16 -19.62 9.67 3.64
C LYS A 16 -20.80 9.24 2.74
N GLU A 17 -21.20 10.10 1.82
CA GLU A 17 -21.93 9.77 0.58
C GLU A 17 -20.97 9.15 -0.47
N PRO A 18 -21.47 8.46 -1.52
CA PRO A 18 -20.70 7.45 -2.25
C PRO A 18 -20.08 8.00 -3.53
N GLU A 19 -18.75 7.91 -3.70
CA GLU A 19 -18.05 8.09 -4.99
C GLU A 19 -16.60 7.52 -4.95
N PRO A 20 -15.94 7.30 -6.10
CA PRO A 20 -15.34 6.01 -6.48
C PRO A 20 -13.94 5.73 -5.95
N GLU A 21 -13.63 4.42 -5.83
CA GLU A 21 -12.38 3.87 -5.34
C GLU A 21 -11.23 4.02 -6.35
N ALA A 22 -10.13 4.68 -5.95
CA ALA A 22 -8.83 4.51 -6.60
C ALA A 22 -7.67 4.95 -5.68
N CYS A 23 -6.90 3.99 -5.16
CA CYS A 23 -5.43 4.09 -4.98
C CYS A 23 -4.87 2.77 -4.40
N SER A 24 -4.56 1.83 -5.28
CA SER A 24 -3.40 0.93 -5.19
C SER A 24 -3.27 0.25 -6.55
N GLY A 25 -2.30 0.69 -7.36
CA GLY A 25 -1.93 0.09 -8.64
C GLY A 25 -2.99 0.16 -9.75
N CYS A 26 -3.06 1.26 -10.50
CA CYS A 26 -3.75 1.27 -11.79
C CYS A 26 -2.72 1.14 -12.93
N PRO A 27 -2.81 0.11 -13.78
CA PRO A 27 -2.17 0.09 -15.09
C PRO A 27 -2.91 1.09 -15.99
N VAL A 28 -2.19 1.98 -16.66
CA VAL A 28 -2.79 2.89 -17.65
C VAL A 28 -3.02 2.07 -18.92
N GLU A 29 -4.28 1.72 -19.21
CA GLU A 29 -4.68 1.20 -20.52
C GLU A 29 -4.71 2.35 -21.56
N GLY A 30 -4.44 1.97 -22.81
CA GLY A 30 -3.97 2.83 -23.89
C GLY A 30 -4.91 3.95 -24.30
N GLY A 31 -4.36 5.16 -24.37
CA GLY A 31 -4.98 6.33 -24.99
C GLY A 31 -4.48 6.53 -26.41
N SER A 32 -5.44 6.75 -27.32
CA SER A 32 -5.30 6.94 -28.77
C SER A 32 -4.20 7.92 -29.21
N ILE A 33 -3.51 7.55 -30.28
CA ILE A 33 -2.39 8.27 -30.90
C ILE A 33 -2.93 9.52 -31.62
N ASN A 34 -2.58 10.72 -31.14
CA ASN A 34 -2.68 11.95 -31.95
C ASN A 34 -1.29 12.28 -32.52
N PRO A 35 -1.11 12.34 -33.86
CA PRO A 35 0.20 12.45 -34.46
C PRO A 35 0.58 13.92 -34.68
N MET A 36 0.86 14.67 -33.60
CA MET A 36 1.68 15.89 -33.72
C MET A 36 2.17 16.37 -32.35
N ASN A 37 3.37 15.94 -31.96
CA ASN A 37 4.37 16.80 -31.31
C ASN A 37 5.66 16.00 -31.15
N ASN A 38 6.59 16.27 -32.06
CA ASN A 38 7.93 15.72 -32.05
C ASN A 38 8.77 16.54 -31.05
N ALA A 39 8.66 16.22 -29.77
CA ALA A 39 9.58 16.69 -28.75
C ALA A 39 10.27 15.46 -28.14
N LYS A 40 11.60 15.44 -28.27
CA LYS A 40 12.48 14.45 -27.66
C LYS A 40 12.37 14.55 -26.14
N PHE A 41 11.38 13.88 -25.55
CA PHE A 41 11.30 13.70 -24.11
C PHE A 41 12.19 12.54 -23.72
N SER A 42 13.24 12.84 -22.96
CA SER A 42 14.00 11.84 -22.23
C SER A 42 13.03 11.02 -21.38
N PHE A 43 13.14 9.70 -21.47
CA PHE A 43 12.30 8.70 -20.79
C PHE A 43 12.42 8.73 -19.24
N GLN A 44 13.15 9.71 -18.70
CA GLN A 44 13.65 9.73 -17.32
C GLN A 44 12.84 10.63 -16.39
N GLU A 45 11.92 11.45 -16.92
CA GLU A 45 11.22 12.47 -16.13
C GLU A 45 9.74 12.60 -16.50
N LEU A 46 9.03 11.47 -16.63
CA LEU A 46 7.58 11.53 -16.42
C LEU A 46 7.37 11.55 -14.90
N GLU A 47 7.35 12.75 -14.33
CA GLU A 47 6.93 12.97 -12.93
C GLU A 47 5.65 12.17 -12.70
N HIS A 48 5.69 11.18 -11.81
CA HIS A 48 4.49 10.43 -11.47
C HIS A 48 3.47 11.44 -10.92
N PRO A 49 2.24 11.50 -11.44
CA PRO A 49 1.29 12.57 -11.15
C PRO A 49 0.94 12.70 -9.66
N ASN A 50 1.28 11.69 -8.84
CA ASN A 50 1.04 11.65 -7.41
C ASN A 50 2.24 12.13 -6.54
N GLN A 51 3.27 12.76 -7.12
CA GLN A 51 4.46 13.26 -6.39
C GLN A 51 4.55 14.78 -6.25
N LYS A 52 3.55 15.53 -6.71
CA LYS A 52 3.49 16.98 -6.47
C LYS A 52 3.09 17.25 -5.02
N PRO A 53 3.80 18.11 -4.28
CA PRO A 53 3.39 18.51 -2.93
C PRO A 53 1.97 19.11 -2.92
N ALA A 54 1.24 18.89 -1.84
CA ALA A 54 -0.07 19.50 -1.66
C ALA A 54 0.08 21.02 -1.38
N PRO A 55 -0.89 21.87 -1.77
CA PRO A 55 -0.81 23.32 -1.56
C PRO A 55 -0.63 23.75 -0.09
N ASP A 56 -1.14 22.95 0.84
CA ASP A 56 -1.14 23.15 2.29
C ASP A 56 -0.12 22.24 3.02
N GLN A 57 0.84 21.68 2.30
CA GLN A 57 1.85 20.79 2.90
C GLN A 57 2.86 21.61 3.74
N PRO A 58 3.02 21.31 5.05
CA PRO A 58 3.80 22.14 5.96
C PRO A 58 5.33 22.04 5.77
N PHE A 59 5.82 20.94 5.22
CA PHE A 59 7.25 20.70 4.99
C PHE A 59 7.48 19.85 3.73
N PRO A 60 8.64 19.96 3.07
CA PRO A 60 8.96 19.11 1.92
C PRO A 60 9.06 17.64 2.33
N LEU A 61 8.71 16.74 1.42
CA LEU A 61 8.81 15.30 1.63
C LEU A 61 9.67 14.66 0.54
N PRO A 62 10.45 13.61 0.87
CA PRO A 62 11.20 12.85 -0.11
C PRO A 62 10.31 12.26 -1.21
N LYS A 63 10.83 12.23 -2.44
CA LYS A 63 10.15 11.71 -3.64
C LYS A 63 10.75 10.39 -4.11
N GLU A 64 11.86 10.00 -3.52
CA GLU A 64 12.57 8.76 -3.81
C GLU A 64 11.71 7.56 -3.44
N ARG A 65 11.72 6.56 -4.31
CA ARG A 65 11.00 5.32 -4.11
C ARG A 65 11.98 4.19 -3.84
N GLU A 66 11.56 3.25 -3.01
CA GLU A 66 12.36 2.10 -2.62
C GLU A 66 11.91 0.84 -3.36
N LYS A 67 12.86 0.05 -3.87
CA LYS A 67 12.56 -1.26 -4.48
C LYS A 67 12.34 -2.30 -3.38
N SER A 68 11.24 -3.06 -3.49
CA SER A 68 10.96 -4.17 -2.58
C SER A 68 11.81 -5.40 -2.93
N THR A 69 11.82 -6.39 -2.03
CA THR A 69 12.32 -7.74 -2.36
C THR A 69 11.24 -8.62 -3.01
N ILE A 70 9.98 -8.19 -2.92
CA ILE A 70 8.81 -8.93 -3.39
C ILE A 70 8.79 -9.00 -4.93
N PRO A 71 8.81 -10.21 -5.53
CA PRO A 71 8.80 -10.38 -6.98
C PRO A 71 7.40 -10.09 -7.57
N ARG A 72 7.37 -9.43 -8.72
CA ARG A 72 6.14 -9.07 -9.43
C ARG A 72 5.79 -10.10 -10.50
N ALA A 73 4.60 -10.67 -10.40
CA ALA A 73 4.11 -11.65 -11.38
C ALA A 73 4.05 -11.04 -12.80
N GLY A 74 4.35 -11.86 -13.80
CA GLY A 74 4.43 -11.45 -15.20
C GLY A 74 5.69 -10.67 -15.59
N THR A 75 6.61 -10.42 -14.65
CA THR A 75 7.89 -9.74 -14.92
C THR A 75 9.06 -10.43 -14.20
N THR A 76 10.29 -9.99 -14.50
CA THR A 76 11.51 -10.33 -13.76
C THR A 76 11.86 -9.29 -12.69
N GLU A 77 11.02 -8.26 -12.52
CA GLU A 77 11.26 -7.16 -11.61
C GLU A 77 10.58 -7.38 -10.25
N THR A 78 10.96 -6.56 -9.28
CA THR A 78 10.29 -6.49 -7.99
C THR A 78 9.34 -5.30 -7.92
N TRP A 79 8.44 -5.32 -6.94
CA TRP A 79 7.59 -4.17 -6.65
C TRP A 79 8.42 -2.97 -6.18
N THR A 80 7.84 -1.78 -6.27
CA THR A 80 8.47 -0.54 -5.81
C THR A 80 7.50 0.22 -4.94
N TYR A 81 7.91 0.48 -3.70
CA TYR A 81 7.09 1.16 -2.71
C TYR A 81 6.81 2.63 -3.11
N PRO A 82 5.70 3.22 -2.62
CA PRO A 82 5.46 4.64 -2.80
C PRO A 82 6.49 5.47 -2.01
N SER A 83 6.82 6.65 -2.51
CA SER A 83 7.64 7.61 -1.77
C SER A 83 6.85 8.28 -0.64
N PRO A 84 7.52 8.96 0.31
CA PRO A 84 6.84 9.76 1.32
C PRO A 84 5.86 10.77 0.78
N GLN A 85 6.22 11.49 -0.28
CA GLN A 85 5.30 12.40 -0.93
C GLN A 85 4.06 11.69 -1.52
N MET A 86 4.24 10.50 -2.10
CA MET A 86 3.10 9.72 -2.63
C MET A 86 2.18 9.22 -1.53
N PHE A 87 2.75 8.77 -0.41
CA PHE A 87 2.00 8.30 0.76
C PHE A 87 1.18 9.45 1.36
N TRP A 88 1.79 10.61 1.56
CA TRP A 88 1.11 11.82 2.03
C TRP A 88 -0.11 12.16 1.17
N ASN A 89 0.10 12.24 -0.15
CA ASN A 89 -0.96 12.55 -1.11
C ASN A 89 -2.08 11.50 -1.12
N ALA A 90 -1.73 10.22 -0.96
CA ALA A 90 -2.72 9.15 -0.87
C ALA A 90 -3.57 9.25 0.41
N MET A 91 -2.95 9.62 1.54
CA MET A 91 -3.65 9.84 2.81
C MET A 91 -4.61 11.03 2.73
N LEU A 92 -4.18 12.14 2.11
CA LEU A 92 -5.06 13.29 1.88
C LEU A 92 -6.31 12.93 1.05
N LYS A 93 -6.14 12.10 0.01
CA LYS A 93 -7.26 11.58 -0.82
C LYS A 93 -8.22 10.70 -0.03
N LYS A 94 -7.72 9.95 0.96
CA LYS A 94 -8.56 9.17 1.88
C LYS A 94 -9.37 10.06 2.84
N GLY A 95 -9.05 11.35 2.90
CA GLY A 95 -9.68 12.34 3.78
C GLY A 95 -8.92 12.57 5.07
N TRP A 96 -7.71 12.01 5.21
CA TRP A 96 -6.86 12.27 6.35
C TRP A 96 -6.39 13.72 6.35
N ARG A 97 -6.33 14.35 7.52
CA ARG A 97 -5.82 15.70 7.73
C ARG A 97 -4.81 15.64 8.86
N TRP A 98 -3.58 15.97 8.54
CA TRP A 98 -2.48 15.99 9.50
C TRP A 98 -2.60 17.25 10.37
N GLN A 99 -2.49 17.11 11.68
CA GLN A 99 -2.38 18.26 12.57
C GLN A 99 -0.96 18.82 12.47
N GLU A 100 -0.82 20.13 12.27
CA GLU A 100 0.47 20.78 11.94
C GLU A 100 1.55 20.60 13.02
N ASP A 101 1.16 20.40 14.28
CA ASP A 101 2.04 20.27 15.44
C ASP A 101 2.44 18.82 15.77
N GLN A 102 1.87 17.82 15.07
CA GLN A 102 1.99 16.41 15.45
C GLN A 102 2.95 15.60 14.59
N LEU A 103 3.37 16.10 13.42
CA LEU A 103 4.22 15.32 12.52
C LEU A 103 5.35 16.15 11.92
N SER A 104 6.54 15.54 11.92
CA SER A 104 7.71 16.01 11.18
C SER A 104 7.97 15.16 9.93
N GLU A 105 8.84 15.67 9.05
CA GLU A 105 9.39 14.92 7.92
C GLU A 105 9.99 13.57 8.38
N LYS A 106 10.72 13.58 9.50
CA LYS A 106 11.34 12.37 10.07
C LYS A 106 10.30 11.34 10.50
N ASP A 107 9.16 11.77 11.04
CA ASP A 107 8.08 10.87 11.43
C ASP A 107 7.47 10.19 10.21
N MET A 108 7.29 10.95 9.11
CA MET A 108 6.84 10.39 7.83
C MET A 108 7.81 9.36 7.27
N GLU A 109 9.11 9.64 7.27
CA GLU A 109 10.10 8.66 6.86
C GLU A 109 10.03 7.38 7.70
N ASN A 110 9.94 7.52 9.03
CA ASN A 110 9.89 6.39 9.94
C ASN A 110 8.63 5.54 9.71
N ILE A 111 7.47 6.19 9.57
CA ILE A 111 6.20 5.53 9.27
C ILE A 111 6.34 4.67 8.01
N ILE A 112 6.91 5.21 6.94
CA ILE A 112 7.03 4.50 5.67
C ILE A 112 8.03 3.35 5.76
N ARG A 113 9.17 3.55 6.43
CA ARG A 113 10.13 2.48 6.69
C ARG A 113 9.47 1.31 7.44
N ILE A 114 8.66 1.60 8.46
CA ILE A 114 7.93 0.58 9.22
C ILE A 114 6.91 -0.14 8.32
N HIS A 115 6.15 0.59 7.50
CA HIS A 115 5.18 -0.02 6.59
C HIS A 115 5.86 -0.92 5.55
N ASN A 116 6.97 -0.48 4.95
CA ASN A 116 7.75 -1.27 4.00
C ASN A 116 8.28 -2.54 4.69
N ALA A 117 8.87 -2.41 5.88
CA ALA A 117 9.35 -3.56 6.65
C ALA A 117 8.22 -4.56 6.98
N ASN A 118 7.03 -4.05 7.35
CA ASN A 118 5.87 -4.90 7.61
C ASN A 118 5.40 -5.65 6.35
N ASN A 119 5.45 -5.02 5.18
CA ASN A 119 5.13 -5.68 3.91
C ASN A 119 6.14 -6.79 3.57
N GLU A 120 7.43 -6.55 3.79
CA GLU A 120 8.47 -7.56 3.58
C GLU A 120 8.33 -8.74 4.55
N GLU A 121 8.00 -8.47 5.82
CA GLU A 121 7.69 -9.50 6.82
C GLU A 121 6.47 -10.33 6.42
N ALA A 122 5.39 -9.66 6.04
CA ALA A 122 4.15 -10.30 5.59
C ALA A 122 4.40 -11.20 4.38
N TRP A 123 5.18 -10.73 3.41
CA TRP A 123 5.55 -11.51 2.25
C TRP A 123 6.35 -12.77 2.64
N ARG A 124 7.28 -12.66 3.59
CA ARG A 124 8.03 -13.81 4.08
C ARG A 124 7.12 -14.86 4.73
N GLU A 125 6.11 -14.42 5.48
CA GLU A 125 5.11 -15.33 6.03
C GLU A 125 4.29 -15.99 4.91
N VAL A 126 3.86 -15.22 3.90
CA VAL A 126 3.19 -15.79 2.71
C VAL A 126 4.04 -16.88 2.07
N LEU A 127 5.34 -16.64 1.86
CA LEU A 127 6.25 -17.64 1.31
C LEU A 127 6.34 -18.91 2.17
N LYS A 128 6.35 -18.79 3.50
CA LYS A 128 6.32 -19.95 4.40
C LYS A 128 5.05 -20.78 4.21
N TRP A 129 3.89 -20.12 4.15
CA TRP A 129 2.60 -20.81 3.95
C TRP A 129 2.50 -21.44 2.56
N GLU A 130 2.97 -20.75 1.53
CA GLU A 130 2.98 -21.27 0.15
C GLU A 130 3.91 -22.48 0.03
N ASN A 131 5.09 -22.46 0.64
CA ASN A 131 5.98 -23.63 0.63
C ASN A 131 5.40 -24.84 1.38
N LEU A 132 4.63 -24.60 2.45
CA LEU A 132 4.00 -25.68 3.23
C LEU A 132 2.77 -26.29 2.54
N LEU A 133 1.96 -25.45 1.89
CA LEU A 133 0.67 -25.86 1.32
C LEU A 133 0.72 -26.14 -0.18
N HIS A 134 1.68 -25.54 -0.88
CA HIS A 134 1.81 -25.55 -2.34
C HIS A 134 3.26 -25.75 -2.79
N PRO A 135 3.92 -26.84 -2.37
CA PRO A 135 5.33 -27.10 -2.70
C PRO A 135 5.59 -27.29 -4.20
N GLU A 136 4.54 -27.45 -5.02
CA GLU A 136 4.64 -27.55 -6.48
C GLU A 136 5.18 -26.28 -7.15
N CYS A 137 5.06 -25.11 -6.50
CA CYS A 137 5.59 -23.85 -7.02
C CYS A 137 6.77 -23.39 -6.17
N ALA A 138 7.97 -23.49 -6.74
CA ALA A 138 9.21 -23.12 -6.06
C ALA A 138 9.37 -21.60 -5.87
N GLU A 139 8.79 -20.80 -6.78
CA GLU A 139 8.97 -19.34 -6.81
C GLU A 139 7.62 -18.61 -6.98
N PRO A 140 6.76 -18.59 -5.95
CA PRO A 140 5.51 -17.82 -6.00
C PRO A 140 5.79 -16.32 -6.11
N LYS A 141 4.95 -15.62 -6.88
CA LYS A 141 5.11 -14.17 -7.14
C LYS A 141 3.87 -13.39 -6.75
N LEU A 142 4.04 -12.13 -6.36
CA LEU A 142 2.92 -11.26 -6.04
C LEU A 142 2.30 -10.71 -7.32
N LYS A 143 1.03 -11.05 -7.57
CA LYS A 143 0.25 -10.57 -8.72
C LYS A 143 -0.41 -9.23 -8.45
N SER A 144 -1.07 -9.08 -7.30
CA SER A 144 -1.69 -7.81 -6.91
C SER A 144 -1.77 -7.65 -5.41
N PHE A 145 -1.75 -6.39 -4.96
CA PHE A 145 -1.89 -6.01 -3.55
C PHE A 145 -2.85 -4.82 -3.46
N LYS A 146 -4.00 -5.01 -2.79
CA LYS A 146 -5.05 -3.99 -2.67
C LYS A 146 -5.52 -3.88 -1.23
N GLY A 147 -5.57 -2.65 -0.71
CA GLY A 147 -6.21 -2.35 0.56
C GLY A 147 -7.73 -2.22 0.41
N ASP A 148 -8.48 -2.81 1.34
CA ASP A 148 -9.94 -2.64 1.45
C ASP A 148 -10.38 -2.65 2.92
N ALA A 149 -10.31 -1.47 3.54
CA ALA A 149 -10.67 -1.29 4.95
C ALA A 149 -12.16 -1.53 5.24
N LYS A 150 -13.05 -1.43 4.23
CA LYS A 150 -14.50 -1.60 4.44
C LYS A 150 -14.90 -3.07 4.49
N LYS A 151 -14.17 -3.91 3.76
CA LYS A 151 -14.41 -5.34 3.71
C LYS A 151 -13.81 -6.00 4.95
N ILE A 152 -14.53 -6.05 6.05
CA ILE A 152 -14.08 -6.79 7.25
C ILE A 152 -14.23 -8.31 7.02
N THR A 153 -13.21 -9.10 7.33
CA THR A 153 -13.27 -10.57 7.21
C THR A 153 -14.28 -11.16 8.21
N PRO A 154 -14.93 -12.30 7.90
CA PRO A 154 -15.81 -13.00 8.85
C PRO A 154 -15.12 -13.29 10.19
N ARG A 155 -13.82 -13.65 10.13
CA ARG A 155 -12.98 -13.87 11.31
C ARG A 155 -12.81 -12.62 12.16
N ALA A 156 -12.54 -11.47 11.55
CA ALA A 156 -12.41 -10.20 12.27
C ALA A 156 -13.75 -9.76 12.87
N ARG A 157 -14.87 -9.92 12.15
CA ARG A 157 -16.22 -9.65 12.68
C ARG A 157 -16.53 -10.51 13.91
N PHE A 158 -16.26 -11.81 13.84
CA PHE A 158 -16.48 -12.73 14.96
C PHE A 158 -15.66 -12.33 16.18
N ARG A 159 -14.36 -12.06 16.00
CA ARG A 159 -13.47 -11.63 17.10
C ARG A 159 -13.92 -10.33 17.74
N ASN A 160 -14.40 -9.37 16.95
CA ASN A 160 -14.91 -8.12 17.49
C ASN A 160 -16.21 -8.32 18.29
N ILE A 161 -17.19 -9.02 17.71
CA ILE A 161 -18.52 -9.20 18.34
C ILE A 161 -18.45 -10.08 19.59
N PHE A 162 -17.71 -11.18 19.54
CA PHE A 162 -17.75 -12.20 20.58
C PHE A 162 -16.60 -12.12 21.59
N LEU A 163 -15.47 -11.52 21.21
CA LEU A 163 -14.28 -11.44 22.07
C LEU A 163 -13.85 -10.00 22.37
N GLY A 164 -14.57 -9.00 21.85
CA GLY A 164 -14.32 -7.59 22.14
C GLY A 164 -13.06 -7.00 21.49
N TYR A 165 -12.43 -7.69 20.53
CA TYR A 165 -11.25 -7.16 19.83
C TYR A 165 -11.62 -5.98 18.93
N GLU A 166 -10.69 -5.04 18.75
CA GLU A 166 -10.87 -3.98 17.76
C GLU A 166 -10.83 -4.51 16.32
N LEU A 167 -11.52 -3.81 15.41
CA LEU A 167 -11.47 -4.11 14.00
C LEU A 167 -10.12 -3.67 13.41
N PRO A 168 -9.58 -4.41 12.41
CA PRO A 168 -8.33 -4.03 11.78
C PRO A 168 -8.48 -2.68 11.06
N PHE A 169 -7.52 -1.78 11.28
CA PHE A 169 -7.51 -0.44 10.69
C PHE A 169 -7.00 -0.43 9.24
N ASP A 170 -6.18 -1.42 8.86
CA ASP A 170 -5.51 -1.47 7.56
C ASP A 170 -5.49 -2.90 6.99
N ARG A 171 -6.62 -3.33 6.41
CA ARG A 171 -6.75 -4.63 5.76
C ARG A 171 -6.20 -4.59 4.35
N HIS A 172 -5.39 -5.60 4.01
CA HIS A 172 -4.89 -5.79 2.66
C HIS A 172 -5.15 -7.20 2.12
N ASP A 173 -5.56 -7.26 0.85
CA ASP A 173 -5.74 -8.49 0.08
C ASP A 173 -4.54 -8.66 -0.87
N TRP A 174 -3.83 -9.77 -0.71
CA TRP A 174 -2.69 -10.20 -1.53
C TRP A 174 -3.15 -11.26 -2.51
N VAL A 175 -2.84 -11.12 -3.79
CA VAL A 175 -3.07 -12.17 -4.79
C VAL A 175 -1.74 -12.74 -5.23
N VAL A 176 -1.53 -14.02 -4.95
CA VAL A 176 -0.28 -14.73 -5.27
C VAL A 176 -0.46 -15.53 -6.55
N ASP A 177 0.49 -15.38 -7.47
CA ASP A 177 0.65 -16.22 -8.65
C ASP A 177 1.55 -17.41 -8.31
N ARG A 178 0.98 -18.61 -8.39
CA ARG A 178 1.66 -19.88 -8.14
C ARG A 178 2.18 -20.46 -9.44
N CYS A 179 3.17 -19.80 -10.03
CA CYS A 179 3.83 -20.28 -11.23
C CYS A 179 2.85 -20.50 -12.41
N GLY A 180 1.77 -19.71 -12.50
CA GLY A 180 0.73 -19.84 -13.53
C GLY A 180 -0.34 -20.92 -13.27
N ILE A 181 -0.27 -21.66 -12.16
CA ILE A 181 -1.16 -22.79 -11.88
C ILE A 181 -2.47 -22.34 -11.22
N LYS A 182 -2.40 -21.37 -10.30
CA LYS A 182 -3.57 -20.89 -9.54
C LYS A 182 -3.30 -19.53 -8.90
N GLU A 183 -4.34 -18.71 -8.85
CA GLU A 183 -4.35 -17.42 -8.15
C GLU A 183 -5.13 -17.55 -6.85
N VAL A 184 -4.54 -17.12 -5.72
CA VAL A 184 -5.19 -17.16 -4.41
C VAL A 184 -5.12 -15.82 -3.69
N GLY A 185 -6.19 -15.51 -2.95
CA GLY A 185 -6.25 -14.33 -2.08
C GLY A 185 -5.79 -14.66 -0.65
N VAL A 186 -4.79 -13.94 -0.14
CA VAL A 186 -4.37 -13.95 1.26
C VAL A 186 -4.78 -12.62 1.90
N ASN A 187 -5.43 -12.67 3.06
CA ASN A 187 -5.87 -11.48 3.78
C ASN A 187 -4.93 -11.23 4.97
N GLN A 188 -4.42 -10.01 5.08
CA GLN A 188 -3.70 -9.51 6.25
C GLN A 188 -4.57 -8.47 6.98
#